data_AF-A0A833X9A4-F1
#
_entry.id   AF-A0A833X9A4-F1
#
_cell.length_a   1.000
_cell.length_b   1.000
_cell.length_c   1.000
_cell.angle_alpha   90.00
_cell.angle_beta   90.00
_cell.angle_gamma   90.00
#
_symmetry.space_group_name_H-M   'P 1'
#
loop_
_entity.id
_entity.type
_entity.pdbx_description
1 polymer ?
#
loop_
_entity_poly.entity_id
_entity_poly.type
_entity_poly.pdbx_seq_one_letter_code
_entity_poly.pdbx_strand_id
1 'polypeptide(L)'
;MYHFISGYTALVAGTEEGVKEPQATFSACFGAAFIMLHPTKYAAMLAEKMQKHGATGWLVNTGWSGGRYGSGSRIKLPYTRKIIDAIHSGSLLKANFKKTSVFGLEIPTEIEGVPSEILDPVNTWSDKKAYNDTLLKLAGLFKKNFETFTSYKIGKDNKLTEEILAAGPNF
;
A
#
# COMPACT_ATOMS: atom_id res chain seq x y z
N MET A 1 -2.45 7.49 5.97
CA MET A 1 -1.66 7.17 7.18
C MET A 1 -1.62 5.67 7.48
N TYR A 2 -2.73 4.94 7.37
CA TYR A 2 -2.78 3.48 7.61
C TYR A 2 -1.67 2.69 6.91
N HIS A 3 -1.48 2.90 5.60
CA HIS A 3 -0.42 2.25 4.84
C HIS A 3 1.00 2.64 5.27
N PHE A 4 1.21 3.87 5.75
CA PHE A 4 2.51 4.33 6.23
C PHE A 4 2.90 3.63 7.53
N ILE A 5 1.98 3.53 8.49
CA ILE A 5 2.22 2.78 9.73
C ILE A 5 2.35 1.29 9.43
N SER A 6 1.54 0.74 8.53
CA SER A 6 1.62 -0.68 8.17
C SER A 6 2.97 -1.01 7.54
N GLY A 7 3.45 -0.17 6.61
CA GLY A 7 4.75 -0.36 5.97
C GLY A 7 4.87 -1.70 5.24
N TYR A 8 3.78 -2.15 4.62
CA TYR A 8 3.75 -3.41 3.89
C TYR A 8 4.65 -3.35 2.67
N THR A 9 5.57 -4.30 2.58
CA THR A 9 6.47 -4.48 1.44
C THR A 9 6.89 -5.95 1.33
N ALA A 10 7.72 -6.28 0.35
CA ALA A 10 8.36 -7.58 0.27
C ALA A 10 9.83 -7.48 0.66
N LEU A 11 10.30 -8.36 1.55
CA LEU A 11 11.72 -8.68 1.64
C LEU A 11 12.11 -9.39 0.35
N VAL A 12 13.09 -8.86 -0.36
CA VAL A 12 13.60 -9.46 -1.60
C VAL A 12 14.91 -10.19 -1.30
N ALA A 13 15.25 -11.17 -2.14
CA ALA A 13 16.48 -11.93 -1.96
C ALA A 13 17.70 -10.99 -1.88
N GLY A 14 18.52 -11.17 -0.85
CA GLY A 14 19.76 -10.40 -0.63
C GLY A 14 19.64 -9.16 0.27
N THR A 15 18.46 -8.81 0.79
CA THR A 15 18.34 -7.71 1.77
C THR A 15 18.58 -8.14 3.22
N GLU A 16 18.38 -9.43 3.52
CA GLU A 16 18.63 -10.04 4.83
C GLU A 16 19.21 -11.45 4.64
N GLU A 17 20.05 -11.90 5.58
CA GLU A 17 20.66 -13.23 5.54
C GLU A 17 19.58 -14.31 5.58
N GLY A 18 19.57 -15.21 4.58
CA GLY A 18 18.63 -16.34 4.51
C GLY A 18 17.37 -16.11 3.67
N VAL A 19 17.10 -14.89 3.18
CA VAL A 19 15.94 -14.62 2.30
C VAL A 19 16.26 -15.05 0.86
N LYS A 20 15.63 -16.13 0.39
CA LYS A 20 15.78 -16.65 -0.99
C LYS A 20 14.56 -16.37 -1.89
N GLU A 21 13.40 -16.18 -1.30
CA GLU A 21 12.13 -15.90 -2.00
C GLU A 21 11.47 -14.64 -1.42
N PRO A 22 10.70 -13.88 -2.21
CA PRO A 22 10.02 -12.69 -1.71
C PRO A 22 9.04 -13.02 -0.59
N GLN A 23 9.28 -12.46 0.60
CA GLN A 23 8.39 -12.63 1.75
C GLN A 23 7.68 -11.31 2.08
N ALA A 24 6.36 -11.39 2.27
CA ALA A 24 5.59 -10.28 2.79
C ALA A 24 6.11 -9.87 4.17
N THR A 25 6.43 -8.59 4.34
CA THR A 25 6.85 -8.01 5.62
C THR A 25 6.10 -6.71 5.89
N PHE A 26 5.95 -6.39 7.17
CA PHE A 26 5.41 -5.13 7.65
C PHE A 26 6.53 -4.41 8.40
N SER A 27 7.10 -3.39 7.76
CA SER A 27 8.17 -2.58 8.34
C SER A 27 7.60 -1.19 8.60
N ALA A 28 7.12 -0.94 9.81
CA ALA A 28 6.46 0.30 10.19
C ALA A 28 7.22 1.55 9.69
N CYS A 29 6.47 2.52 9.15
CA CYS A 29 7.01 3.72 8.51
C CYS A 29 7.93 3.45 7.30
N PHE A 30 7.87 2.24 6.72
CA PHE A 30 8.80 1.71 5.72
C PHE A 30 10.27 1.67 6.17
N GLY A 31 10.51 1.64 7.50
CA GLY A 31 11.85 1.76 8.06
C GLY A 31 11.93 1.37 9.53
N ALA A 32 11.22 0.32 9.95
CA ALA A 32 11.12 -0.10 11.35
C ALA A 32 12.48 -0.31 12.03
N ALA A 33 13.48 -0.77 11.29
CA ALA A 33 14.83 -1.00 11.79
C ALA A 33 15.56 0.29 12.24
N PHE A 34 15.07 1.47 11.86
CA PHE A 34 15.77 2.75 12.05
C PHE A 34 15.01 3.76 12.91
N ILE A 35 13.79 3.42 13.34
CA ILE A 35 12.94 4.32 14.12
C ILE A 35 13.05 4.04 15.62
N MET A 36 13.13 5.11 16.42
CA MET A 36 13.31 5.03 17.88
C MET A 36 12.02 5.32 18.66
N LEU A 37 11.02 5.91 18.01
CA LEU A 37 9.75 6.29 18.62
C LEU A 37 8.64 5.36 18.12
N HIS A 38 7.48 5.38 18.79
CA HIS A 38 6.33 4.64 18.31
C HIS A 38 5.90 5.10 16.91
N PRO A 39 5.58 4.20 15.95
CA PRO A 39 5.23 4.54 14.56
C PRO A 39 4.15 5.61 14.41
N THR A 40 3.15 5.62 15.31
CA THR A 40 2.09 6.64 15.31
C THR A 40 2.66 8.06 15.41
N LYS A 41 3.77 8.28 16.13
CA LYS A 41 4.38 9.61 16.26
C LYS A 41 4.94 10.11 14.93
N TYR A 42 5.59 9.24 14.17
CA TYR A 42 6.03 9.56 12.82
C TYR A 42 4.85 9.77 11.87
N ALA A 43 3.78 8.99 12.01
CA ALA A 43 2.57 9.17 11.21
C ALA A 43 1.89 10.51 11.48
N ALA A 44 1.82 10.96 12.75
CA ALA A 44 1.30 12.27 13.10
C ALA A 44 2.15 13.40 12.50
N MET A 45 3.49 13.30 12.59
CA MET A 45 4.40 14.26 11.96
C MET A 45 4.23 14.31 10.44
N LEU A 46 4.09 13.15 9.79
CA LEU A 46 3.85 13.08 8.35
C LEU A 46 2.50 13.70 7.98
N ALA A 47 1.43 13.39 8.71
CA ALA A 47 0.10 13.95 8.48
C ALA A 47 0.10 15.48 8.57
N GLU A 48 0.73 16.05 9.62
CA GLU A 48 0.87 17.49 9.79
C GLU A 48 1.59 18.13 8.59
N LYS A 49 2.71 17.54 8.14
CA LYS A 49 3.46 18.05 6.99
C LYS A 49 2.67 17.94 5.70
N MET A 50 1.99 16.83 5.46
CA MET A 50 1.15 16.65 4.27
C MET A 50 0.04 17.69 4.23
N GLN A 51 -0.64 17.93 5.36
CA GLN A 51 -1.70 18.94 5.45
C GLN A 51 -1.14 20.36 5.23
N LYS A 52 -0.03 20.71 5.90
CA LYS A 52 0.60 22.03 5.77
C LYS A 52 1.01 22.36 4.33
N HIS A 53 1.45 21.36 3.58
CA HIS A 53 2.00 21.54 2.24
C HIS A 53 1.04 21.09 1.12
N GLY A 54 -0.16 20.63 1.45
CA GLY A 54 -1.12 20.12 0.47
C GLY A 54 -0.62 18.90 -0.31
N ALA A 55 0.21 18.05 0.32
CA ALA A 55 0.83 16.92 -0.36
C ALA A 55 -0.14 15.72 -0.49
N THR A 56 -0.15 15.10 -1.67
CA THR A 56 -0.95 13.90 -1.97
C THR A 56 -0.11 12.63 -1.75
N GLY A 57 -0.68 11.65 -1.05
CA GLY A 57 -0.05 10.33 -0.86
C GLY A 57 -0.46 9.35 -1.95
N TRP A 58 0.51 8.65 -2.55
CA TRP A 58 0.29 7.61 -3.56
C TRP A 58 0.82 6.26 -3.08
N LEU A 59 0.10 5.19 -3.39
CA LEU A 59 0.54 3.81 -3.16
C LEU A 59 0.82 3.15 -4.52
N VAL A 60 2.07 2.80 -4.77
CA VAL A 60 2.50 2.22 -6.05
C VAL A 60 3.04 0.82 -5.84
N ASN A 61 2.39 -0.19 -6.44
CA ASN A 61 2.92 -1.55 -6.46
C ASN A 61 4.07 -1.63 -7.49
N THR A 62 5.27 -1.95 -7.02
CA THR A 62 6.47 -2.20 -7.86
C THR A 62 6.88 -3.68 -7.85
N GLY A 63 6.05 -4.52 -7.24
CA GLY A 63 6.19 -5.96 -7.12
C GLY A 63 5.47 -6.71 -8.23
N TRP A 64 4.64 -7.68 -7.85
CA TRP A 64 4.01 -8.64 -8.76
C TRP A 64 2.57 -8.28 -9.11
N SER A 65 2.15 -8.74 -10.28
CA SER A 65 0.77 -8.71 -10.79
C SER A 65 0.45 -10.01 -11.54
N GLY A 66 -0.84 -10.30 -11.72
CA GLY A 66 -1.34 -11.50 -12.39
C GLY A 66 -1.17 -12.82 -11.63
N GLY A 67 -0.76 -12.76 -10.37
CA GLY A 67 -0.60 -13.94 -9.53
C GLY A 67 0.34 -13.70 -8.35
N ARG A 68 0.46 -14.70 -7.48
CA ARG A 68 1.49 -14.76 -6.44
C ARG A 68 2.88 -14.97 -7.04
N TYR A 69 3.93 -14.84 -6.23
CA TYR A 69 5.27 -15.27 -6.64
C TYR A 69 5.23 -16.71 -7.18
N GLY A 70 5.87 -16.94 -8.33
CA GLY A 70 5.85 -18.22 -9.04
C GLY A 70 4.71 -18.41 -10.06
N SER A 71 3.62 -17.62 -10.00
CA SER A 71 2.54 -17.68 -11.00
C SER A 71 2.26 -16.35 -11.69
N GLY A 72 2.49 -15.23 -11.00
CA GLY A 72 2.42 -13.89 -11.56
C GLY A 72 3.76 -13.42 -12.13
N SER A 73 3.78 -12.19 -12.62
CA SER A 73 4.98 -11.55 -13.15
C SER A 73 5.22 -10.20 -12.45
N ARG A 74 6.48 -9.77 -12.41
CA ARG A 74 6.81 -8.44 -11.90
C ARG A 74 6.26 -7.37 -12.85
N ILE A 75 5.70 -6.29 -12.29
CA ILE A 75 5.21 -5.16 -13.08
C ILE A 75 6.36 -4.61 -13.93
N LYS A 76 6.12 -4.46 -15.25
CA LYS A 76 7.14 -3.98 -16.18
C LYS A 76 7.57 -2.57 -15.78
N LEU A 77 8.88 -2.36 -15.64
CA LEU A 77 9.45 -1.08 -15.23
C LEU A 77 8.98 0.13 -16.08
N PRO A 78 8.81 0.02 -17.42
CA PRO A 78 8.24 1.12 -18.21
C PRO A 78 6.85 1.57 -17.74
N TYR A 79 6.00 0.64 -17.28
CA TYR A 79 4.67 0.99 -16.77
C TYR A 79 4.76 1.71 -15.43
N THR A 80 5.62 1.25 -14.51
CA THR A 80 5.89 1.97 -13.25
C THR A 80 6.40 3.37 -13.52
N ARG A 81 7.33 3.55 -14.47
CA ARG A 81 7.82 4.89 -14.85
C ARG A 81 6.69 5.79 -15.36
N LYS A 82 5.83 5.28 -16.26
CA LYS A 82 4.65 6.02 -16.73
C LYS A 82 3.68 6.40 -15.62
N ILE A 83 3.48 5.54 -14.62
CA ILE A 83 2.67 5.86 -13.43
C ILE A 83 3.31 7.02 -12.66
N ILE A 84 4.63 6.98 -12.42
CA ILE A 84 5.35 8.07 -11.74
C ILE A 84 5.30 9.37 -12.54
N ASP A 85 5.44 9.32 -13.87
CA ASP A 85 5.31 10.48 -14.75
C ASP A 85 3.90 11.10 -14.65
N ALA A 86 2.86 10.25 -14.57
CA ALA A 86 1.47 10.69 -14.41
C ALA A 86 1.21 11.33 -13.02
N ILE A 87 1.91 10.86 -11.97
CA ILE A 87 1.92 11.52 -10.65
C ILE A 87 2.58 12.90 -10.75
N HIS A 88 3.79 12.98 -11.30
CA HIS A 88 4.56 14.23 -11.34
C HIS A 88 3.95 15.30 -12.26
N SER A 89 3.35 14.90 -13.37
CA SER A 89 2.64 15.83 -14.27
C SER A 89 1.32 16.35 -13.70
N GLY A 90 0.83 15.75 -12.61
CA GLY A 90 -0.46 16.09 -12.02
C GLY A 90 -1.67 15.57 -12.81
N SER A 91 -1.47 14.74 -13.85
CA SER A 91 -2.58 14.17 -14.64
C SER A 91 -3.47 13.29 -13.76
N LEU A 92 -2.87 12.52 -12.85
CA LEU A 92 -3.62 11.69 -11.89
C LEU A 92 -4.43 12.49 -10.87
N LEU A 93 -4.12 13.77 -10.63
CA LEU A 93 -4.97 14.61 -9.78
C LEU A 93 -6.32 14.98 -10.44
N LYS A 94 -6.42 14.77 -11.76
CA LYS A 94 -7.60 15.08 -12.58
C LYS A 94 -8.24 13.84 -13.22
N ALA A 95 -7.72 12.66 -12.90
CA ALA A 95 -8.17 11.41 -13.50
C ALA A 95 -9.48 10.92 -12.88
N ASN A 96 -10.15 10.01 -13.59
CA ASN A 96 -11.28 9.26 -13.03
C ASN A 96 -10.76 8.07 -12.22
N PHE A 97 -11.39 7.84 -11.07
CA PHE A 97 -11.03 6.76 -10.16
C PHE A 97 -12.21 5.83 -9.91
N LYS A 98 -11.89 4.59 -9.57
CA LYS A 98 -12.84 3.64 -8.98
C LYS A 98 -12.30 3.11 -7.66
N LYS A 99 -13.20 2.77 -6.75
CA LYS A 99 -12.85 2.29 -5.41
C LYS A 99 -12.77 0.76 -5.37
N THR A 100 -11.69 0.24 -4.80
CA THR A 100 -11.53 -1.20 -4.54
C THR A 100 -12.42 -1.64 -3.38
N SER A 101 -12.94 -2.87 -3.42
CA SER A 101 -13.92 -3.37 -2.44
C SER A 101 -13.33 -3.60 -1.04
N VAL A 102 -12.15 -4.23 -0.97
CA VAL A 102 -11.55 -4.64 0.32
C VAL A 102 -10.72 -3.54 0.96
N PHE A 103 -9.82 -2.91 0.22
CA PHE A 103 -8.92 -1.89 0.77
C PHE A 103 -9.46 -0.46 0.64
N GLY A 104 -10.55 -0.25 -0.08
CA GLY A 104 -11.09 1.10 -0.31
C GLY A 104 -10.16 2.04 -1.06
N LEU A 105 -9.09 1.52 -1.69
CA LEU A 105 -8.17 2.29 -2.52
C LEU A 105 -8.87 2.86 -3.74
N GLU A 106 -8.57 4.11 -4.07
CA GLU A 106 -8.94 4.73 -5.34
C GLU A 106 -7.87 4.37 -6.38
N ILE A 107 -8.27 3.61 -7.39
CA ILE A 107 -7.42 3.23 -8.52
C ILE A 107 -7.87 3.97 -9.78
N PRO A 108 -6.93 4.53 -10.58
CA PRO A 108 -7.29 5.26 -11.78
C PRO A 108 -7.89 4.31 -12.81
N THR A 109 -8.87 4.78 -13.57
CA THR A 109 -9.50 3.98 -14.64
C THR A 109 -8.60 3.85 -15.87
N GLU A 110 -7.72 4.82 -16.09
CA GLU A 110 -6.79 4.88 -17.22
C GLU A 110 -5.53 5.69 -16.88
N ILE A 111 -4.42 5.33 -17.51
CA ILE A 111 -3.17 6.11 -17.55
C ILE A 111 -2.59 5.95 -18.95
N GLU A 112 -2.27 7.05 -19.62
CA GLU A 112 -1.70 7.02 -20.97
C GLU A 112 -0.41 6.18 -21.01
N GLY A 113 -0.36 5.21 -21.94
CA GLY A 113 0.79 4.32 -22.10
C GLY A 113 0.88 3.19 -21.07
N VAL A 114 -0.14 3.00 -20.23
CA VAL A 114 -0.25 1.87 -19.30
C VAL A 114 -1.51 1.06 -19.65
N PRO A 115 -1.41 -0.26 -19.87
CA PRO A 115 -2.59 -1.09 -20.11
C PRO A 115 -3.60 -1.00 -18.96
N SER A 116 -4.86 -0.68 -19.25
CA SER A 116 -5.89 -0.51 -18.21
C SER A 116 -6.13 -1.77 -17.38
N GLU A 117 -5.87 -2.95 -17.96
CA GLU A 117 -5.91 -4.24 -17.29
C GLU A 117 -5.00 -4.32 -16.06
N ILE A 118 -3.86 -3.62 -16.03
CA ILE A 118 -2.94 -3.69 -14.88
C ILE A 118 -3.31 -2.71 -13.76
N LEU A 119 -4.15 -1.71 -14.05
CA LEU A 119 -4.57 -0.69 -13.08
C LEU A 119 -5.56 -1.26 -12.07
N ASP A 120 -6.34 -2.26 -12.48
CA ASP A 120 -7.16 -3.07 -11.59
C ASP A 120 -6.56 -4.48 -11.45
N PRO A 121 -5.95 -4.81 -10.29
CA PRO A 121 -5.26 -6.07 -10.09
C PRO A 121 -6.09 -7.30 -10.42
N VAL A 122 -7.43 -7.26 -10.21
CA VAL A 122 -8.30 -8.40 -10.49
C VAL A 122 -8.23 -8.82 -11.96
N ASN A 123 -8.05 -7.88 -12.88
CA ASN A 123 -8.07 -8.13 -14.32
C ASN A 123 -6.89 -8.99 -14.77
N THR A 124 -5.75 -8.85 -14.10
CA THR A 124 -4.51 -9.58 -14.44
C THR A 124 -4.52 -11.04 -14.00
N TRP A 125 -5.38 -11.43 -13.06
CA TRP A 125 -5.48 -12.81 -12.58
C TRP A 125 -6.41 -13.62 -13.48
N SER A 126 -5.96 -14.78 -13.96
CA SER A 126 -6.81 -15.72 -14.70
C SER A 126 -7.87 -16.35 -13.78
N ASP A 127 -7.47 -16.78 -12.59
CA ASP A 127 -8.35 -17.30 -11.55
C ASP A 127 -8.79 -16.17 -10.60
N LYS A 128 -10.03 -15.70 -10.78
CA LYS A 128 -10.63 -14.64 -9.94
C LYS A 128 -10.89 -15.08 -8.51
N LYS A 129 -11.11 -16.38 -8.29
CA LYS A 129 -11.27 -16.92 -6.93
C LYS A 129 -9.93 -16.89 -6.20
N ALA A 130 -8.85 -17.34 -6.85
CA ALA A 130 -7.51 -17.26 -6.27
C ALA A 130 -7.08 -15.81 -5.96
N TYR A 131 -7.46 -14.86 -6.83
CA TYR A 131 -7.28 -13.44 -6.55
C TYR A 131 -8.01 -13.03 -5.27
N ASN A 132 -9.30 -13.34 -5.16
CA ASN A 132 -10.12 -12.95 -4.01
C ASN A 132 -9.62 -13.59 -2.70
N ASP A 133 -9.28 -14.87 -2.73
CA ASP A 133 -8.71 -15.58 -1.57
C ASP A 133 -7.39 -14.93 -1.13
N THR A 134 -6.54 -14.53 -2.08
CA THR A 134 -5.28 -13.82 -1.80
C THR A 134 -5.52 -12.42 -1.25
N LEU A 135 -6.48 -11.68 -1.80
CA LEU A 135 -6.88 -10.35 -1.38
C LEU A 135 -7.36 -10.34 0.08
N LEU A 136 -8.26 -11.28 0.43
CA LEU A 136 -8.78 -11.41 1.79
C LEU A 136 -7.71 -11.89 2.78
N LYS A 137 -6.84 -12.81 2.36
CA LYS A 137 -5.69 -13.22 3.18
C LYS A 137 -4.78 -12.02 3.50
N LEU A 138 -4.44 -11.22 2.48
CA LEU A 138 -3.60 -10.03 2.66
C LEU A 138 -4.28 -9.01 3.59
N ALA A 139 -5.58 -8.78 3.40
CA ALA A 139 -6.35 -7.88 4.23
C ALA A 139 -6.39 -8.34 5.71
N GLY A 140 -6.45 -9.64 5.96
CA GLY A 140 -6.30 -10.23 7.30
C GLY A 140 -4.93 -9.99 7.91
N LEU A 141 -3.85 -10.11 7.12
CA LEU A 141 -2.50 -9.77 7.58
C LEU A 141 -2.36 -8.29 7.95
N PHE A 142 -2.96 -7.39 7.18
CA PHE A 142 -3.00 -5.96 7.51
C PHE A 142 -3.74 -5.70 8.83
N LYS A 143 -4.95 -6.27 9.02
CA LYS A 143 -5.70 -6.15 10.28
C LYS A 143 -4.86 -6.65 11.47
N LYS A 144 -4.31 -7.86 11.37
CA LYS A 144 -3.49 -8.48 12.43
C LYS A 144 -2.24 -7.65 12.74
N ASN A 145 -1.51 -7.17 11.73
CA ASN A 145 -0.35 -6.31 11.94
C ASN A 145 -0.74 -5.04 12.69
N PHE A 146 -1.89 -4.46 12.35
CA PHE A 146 -2.31 -3.18 12.90
C PHE A 146 -2.76 -3.25 14.37
N GLU A 147 -3.20 -4.42 14.86
CA GLU A 147 -3.54 -4.64 16.28
C GLU A 147 -2.43 -4.14 17.24
N THR A 148 -1.17 -4.28 16.83
CA THR A 148 0.02 -3.84 17.60
C THR A 148 0.12 -2.33 17.83
N PHE A 149 -0.61 -1.52 17.05
CA PHE A 149 -0.59 -0.05 17.14
C PHE A 149 -1.84 0.53 17.83
N THR A 150 -2.86 -0.28 18.12
CA THR A 150 -4.18 0.18 18.57
C THR A 150 -4.20 0.76 19.98
N SER A 151 -3.28 0.34 20.85
CA SER A 151 -3.22 0.76 22.25
C SER A 151 -2.46 2.07 22.46
N TYR A 152 -1.79 2.60 21.43
CA TYR A 152 -0.95 3.80 21.55
C TYR A 152 -1.74 5.09 21.30
N LYS A 153 -1.55 6.07 22.20
CA LYS A 153 -2.24 7.37 22.17
C LYS A 153 -1.28 8.50 21.82
N ILE A 154 -1.75 9.48 21.04
CA ILE A 154 -1.02 10.72 20.78
C ILE A 154 -1.85 11.89 21.31
N GLY A 155 -1.32 12.62 22.28
CA GLY A 155 -2.02 13.72 22.90
C GLY A 155 -3.06 13.25 23.93
N LYS A 156 -4.18 13.97 24.02
CA LYS A 156 -5.20 13.74 25.06
C LYS A 156 -6.26 12.70 24.67
N ASP A 157 -6.39 12.35 23.39
CA ASP A 157 -7.42 11.43 22.89
C ASP A 157 -6.90 10.39 21.88
N ASN A 158 -7.79 9.48 21.46
CA ASN A 158 -7.51 8.36 20.56
C ASN A 158 -7.91 8.64 19.10
N LYS A 159 -8.33 9.87 18.79
CA LYS A 159 -9.06 10.16 17.54
C LYS A 159 -8.23 9.84 16.29
N LEU A 160 -6.95 10.21 16.29
CA LEU A 160 -6.04 9.90 15.17
C LEU A 160 -5.88 8.38 14.97
N THR A 161 -5.76 7.61 16.05
CA THR A 161 -5.64 6.15 15.96
C THR A 161 -6.93 5.52 15.39
N GLU A 162 -8.09 6.01 15.80
CA GLU A 162 -9.40 5.58 15.28
C GLU A 162 -9.59 5.92 13.80
N GLU A 163 -9.25 7.15 13.39
CA GLU A 163 -9.31 7.57 11.98
C GLU A 163 -8.36 6.73 11.10
N ILE A 164 -7.17 6.41 11.62
CA ILE A 164 -6.23 5.55 10.90
C ILE A 164 -6.80 4.14 10.78
N LEU A 165 -7.37 3.58 11.85
CA LEU A 165 -8.01 2.26 11.85
C LEU A 165 -9.16 2.17 10.85
N ALA A 166 -10.00 3.20 10.79
CA ALA A 166 -11.13 3.26 9.85
C ALA A 166 -10.69 3.29 8.37
N ALA A 167 -9.43 3.66 8.09
CA ALA A 167 -8.84 3.64 6.75
C ALA A 167 -8.20 2.29 6.38
N GLY A 168 -8.29 1.28 7.26
CA GLY A 168 -7.84 -0.08 6.98
C GLY A 168 -8.79 -0.86 6.06
N PRO A 169 -8.44 -2.12 5.72
CA PRO A 169 -9.29 -2.94 4.87
C PRO A 169 -10.60 -3.30 5.57
N ASN A 170 -11.70 -3.25 4.81
CA ASN A 170 -13.04 -3.61 5.22
C ASN A 170 -13.53 -4.84 4.44
N PHE A 171 -13.68 -5.96 5.15
CA PHE A 171 -14.10 -7.27 4.65
C PHE A 171 -14.44 -8.15 5.85
#